data_AF-A0A5D9A099-F1
#
_entry.id   AF-A0A5D9A099-F1
#
_cell.length_a   1.000
_cell.length_b   1.000
_cell.length_c   1.000
_cell.angle_alpha   90.00
_cell.angle_beta   90.00
_cell.angle_gamma   90.00
#
_symmetry.space_group_name_H-M   'P 1'
#
loop_
_entity.id
_entity.type
_entity.pdbx_description
1 polymer ?
#
loop_
_entity_poly.entity_id
_entity_poly.type
_entity_poly.pdbx_seq_one_letter_code
_entity_poly.pdbx_strand_id
1 'polypeptide(L)'
;MKKKFLTVFFLFFTFLFPNLISAQKKVSKDILKSIDIKEIEEYIKNTHPDDPKKSVLKPKLIALKNAEWTKGARTAKPMEARPIISDIPKSIMRNPHSDDAEEFKKLIAETSAEHKEKTVKLLNAMFNEDITRKEAMLLFKNNSDCNIILRIEGKDYYNLAVPAHGENFIVINKGSYTLNSNICDMKYISQKDIKKSIFVTIDNPRPPESEAKPSKKDAAKVKESPKKRKTKK
;
A
#
# COMPACT_ATOMS: atom_id res chain seq x y z
N MET A 1 1.21 -47.93 76.30
CA MET A 1 1.42 -47.80 74.84
C MET A 1 0.22 -48.39 74.07
N LYS A 2 -0.88 -47.63 73.89
CA LYS A 2 -2.08 -48.09 73.13
C LYS A 2 -2.92 -46.94 72.53
N LYS A 3 -2.29 -45.83 72.09
CA LYS A 3 -3.03 -44.66 71.55
C LYS A 3 -2.49 -44.08 70.24
N LYS A 4 -1.49 -44.73 69.61
CA LYS A 4 -0.91 -44.25 68.34
C LYS A 4 -1.34 -45.04 67.09
N PHE A 5 -2.16 -46.08 67.26
CA PHE A 5 -2.64 -46.91 66.13
C PHE A 5 -4.00 -46.48 65.57
N LEU A 6 -4.77 -45.66 66.28
CA LEU A 6 -6.10 -45.21 65.82
C LEU A 6 -6.05 -43.99 64.89
N THR A 7 -4.97 -43.19 64.94
CA THR A 7 -4.81 -41.98 64.12
C THR A 7 -4.21 -42.24 62.74
N VAL A 8 -3.62 -43.40 62.50
CA VAL A 8 -3.04 -43.76 61.19
C VAL A 8 -4.08 -44.36 60.25
N PHE A 9 -5.14 -44.99 60.78
CA PHE A 9 -6.20 -45.59 59.95
C PHE A 9 -7.24 -44.56 59.46
N PHE A 10 -7.39 -43.42 60.15
CA PHE A 10 -8.30 -42.34 59.74
C PHE A 10 -7.69 -41.38 58.69
N LEU A 11 -6.37 -41.44 58.48
CA LEU A 11 -5.67 -40.62 57.48
C LEU A 11 -5.54 -41.29 56.10
N PHE A 12 -5.97 -42.55 55.96
CA PHE A 12 -5.85 -43.31 54.71
C PHE A 12 -7.19 -43.55 53.99
N PHE A 13 -8.34 -43.16 54.58
CA PHE A 13 -9.67 -43.41 54.01
C PHE A 13 -10.31 -42.18 53.32
N THR A 14 -9.65 -41.02 53.32
CA THR A 14 -10.09 -39.83 52.57
C THR A 14 -9.49 -39.74 51.16
N PHE A 15 -8.79 -40.78 50.70
CA PHE A 15 -8.13 -40.84 49.39
C PHE A 15 -8.95 -41.57 48.30
N LEU A 16 -10.27 -41.69 48.48
CA LEU A 16 -11.19 -42.35 47.53
C LEU A 16 -12.45 -41.51 47.23
N PHE A 17 -12.27 -40.22 46.97
CA PHE A 17 -13.24 -39.43 46.21
C PHE A 17 -12.56 -38.93 44.92
N PRO A 18 -12.82 -39.55 43.75
CA PRO A 18 -12.42 -38.96 42.50
C PRO A 18 -13.19 -37.65 42.31
N ASN A 19 -12.44 -36.55 42.18
CA ASN A 19 -12.93 -35.28 41.67
C ASN A 19 -13.42 -35.48 40.23
N LEU A 20 -14.65 -35.95 40.06
CA LEU A 20 -15.41 -35.76 38.84
C LEU A 20 -15.90 -34.31 38.81
N ILE A 21 -14.98 -33.37 38.55
CA ILE A 21 -15.38 -32.05 38.07
C ILE A 21 -15.85 -32.29 36.64
N SER A 22 -17.16 -32.30 36.50
CA SER A 22 -17.86 -32.30 35.23
C SER A 22 -17.33 -31.13 34.40
N ALA A 23 -16.64 -31.46 33.31
CA ALA A 23 -16.45 -30.53 32.21
C ALA A 23 -17.84 -30.21 31.63
N GLN A 24 -18.51 -29.22 32.20
CA GLN A 24 -19.60 -28.53 31.52
C GLN A 24 -18.99 -27.79 30.33
N LYS A 25 -18.79 -28.52 29.23
CA LYS A 25 -18.68 -27.97 27.89
C LYS A 25 -19.95 -27.15 27.70
N LYS A 26 -19.84 -25.82 27.85
CA LYS A 26 -20.93 -24.87 27.61
C LYS A 26 -21.69 -25.35 26.38
N VAL A 27 -22.99 -25.58 26.60
CA VAL A 27 -24.02 -25.79 25.59
C VAL A 27 -23.63 -25.04 24.33
N SER A 28 -23.54 -25.77 23.21
CA SER A 28 -23.20 -25.26 21.89
C SER A 28 -24.13 -24.11 21.49
N LYS A 29 -23.84 -22.90 21.96
CA LYS A 29 -24.34 -21.69 21.32
C LYS A 29 -23.74 -21.73 19.93
N ASP A 30 -24.62 -21.73 18.93
CA ASP A 30 -24.22 -21.69 17.55
C ASP A 30 -23.32 -20.47 17.32
N ILE A 31 -22.02 -20.70 17.10
CA ILE A 31 -21.02 -19.64 16.94
C ILE A 31 -21.39 -18.70 15.78
N LEU A 32 -22.12 -19.20 14.78
CA LEU A 32 -22.60 -18.41 13.65
C LEU A 32 -23.59 -17.32 14.08
N LYS A 33 -24.27 -17.48 15.22
CA LYS A 33 -25.19 -16.50 15.79
C LYS A 33 -24.54 -15.57 16.81
N SER A 34 -23.35 -15.88 17.31
CA SER A 34 -22.69 -15.04 18.32
C SER A 34 -22.43 -13.61 17.79
N ILE A 35 -22.55 -12.63 18.68
CA ILE A 35 -22.25 -11.21 18.45
C ILE A 35 -20.99 -10.81 19.23
N ASP A 36 -20.51 -11.68 20.14
CA ASP A 36 -19.32 -11.42 20.94
C ASP A 36 -18.05 -11.58 20.08
N ILE A 37 -17.34 -10.46 19.90
CA ILE A 37 -16.10 -10.39 19.13
C ILE A 37 -15.05 -11.36 19.70
N LYS A 38 -14.93 -11.48 21.03
CA LYS A 38 -13.92 -12.33 21.66
C LYS A 38 -14.20 -13.81 21.44
N GLU A 39 -15.46 -14.22 21.52
CA GLU A 39 -15.89 -15.59 21.29
C GLU A 39 -15.61 -16.03 19.84
N ILE A 40 -15.89 -15.15 18.87
CA ILE A 40 -15.62 -15.41 17.45
C ILE A 40 -14.12 -15.44 17.17
N GLU A 41 -13.33 -14.53 17.76
CA GLU A 41 -11.86 -14.53 17.64
C GLU A 41 -11.23 -15.81 18.16
N GLU A 42 -11.63 -16.22 19.37
CA GLU A 42 -11.13 -17.42 20.02
C GLU A 42 -11.50 -18.68 19.21
N TYR A 43 -12.73 -18.73 18.68
CA TYR A 43 -13.13 -19.79 17.76
C TYR A 43 -12.24 -19.84 16.51
N ILE A 44 -12.04 -18.71 15.83
CA ILE A 44 -11.21 -18.66 14.60
C ILE A 44 -9.76 -19.05 14.89
N LYS A 45 -9.21 -18.66 16.04
CA LYS A 45 -7.83 -18.97 16.46
C LYS A 45 -7.63 -20.46 16.75
N ASN A 46 -8.58 -21.10 17.42
CA ASN A 46 -8.44 -22.48 17.91
C ASN A 46 -8.90 -23.54 16.91
N THR A 47 -9.64 -23.14 15.87
CA THR A 47 -10.23 -24.05 14.87
C THR A 47 -9.27 -24.32 13.70
N HIS A 48 -9.41 -25.46 13.00
CA HIS A 48 -8.60 -25.81 11.82
C HIS A 48 -8.72 -24.74 10.70
N PRO A 49 -7.66 -24.47 9.91
CA PRO A 49 -7.70 -23.52 8.78
C PRO A 49 -8.86 -23.74 7.79
N ASP A 50 -9.18 -25.01 7.51
CA ASP A 50 -10.18 -25.43 6.50
C ASP A 50 -11.62 -25.57 7.02
N ASP A 51 -11.93 -25.11 8.24
CA ASP A 51 -13.31 -25.17 8.72
C ASP A 51 -14.23 -24.25 7.88
N PRO A 52 -15.31 -24.78 7.28
CA PRO A 52 -16.25 -23.99 6.46
C PRO A 52 -16.84 -22.79 7.21
N LYS A 53 -17.01 -22.86 8.53
CA LYS A 53 -17.54 -21.78 9.36
C LYS A 53 -16.62 -20.56 9.38
N LYS A 54 -15.30 -20.73 9.21
CA LYS A 54 -14.36 -19.60 9.16
C LYS A 54 -14.64 -18.66 7.99
N SER A 55 -15.13 -19.19 6.87
CA SER A 55 -15.50 -18.40 5.69
C SER A 55 -16.57 -17.36 6.01
N VAL A 56 -17.53 -17.72 6.88
CA VAL A 56 -18.61 -16.83 7.31
C VAL A 56 -18.20 -15.96 8.51
N LEU A 57 -17.48 -16.55 9.47
CA LEU A 57 -17.10 -15.88 10.71
C LEU A 57 -16.05 -14.78 10.52
N LYS A 58 -15.11 -14.93 9.57
CA LYS A 58 -14.08 -13.90 9.30
C LYS A 58 -14.70 -12.56 8.83
N PRO A 59 -15.57 -12.51 7.79
CA PRO A 59 -16.29 -11.29 7.42
C PRO A 59 -17.15 -10.73 8.56
N LYS A 60 -17.84 -11.60 9.30
CA LYS A 60 -18.70 -11.19 10.42
C LYS A 60 -17.89 -10.52 11.54
N LEU A 61 -16.74 -11.07 11.89
CA LEU A 61 -15.84 -10.51 12.89
C LEU A 61 -15.37 -9.11 12.49
N ILE A 62 -15.01 -8.92 11.22
CA ILE A 62 -14.61 -7.60 10.69
C ILE A 62 -15.77 -6.61 10.81
N ALA A 63 -17.00 -7.00 10.44
CA ALA A 63 -18.17 -6.14 10.55
C ALA A 63 -18.46 -5.72 12.00
N LEU A 64 -18.35 -6.65 12.96
CA LEU A 64 -18.56 -6.38 14.38
C LEU A 64 -17.50 -5.41 14.93
N LYS A 65 -16.22 -5.63 14.62
CA LYS A 65 -15.13 -4.72 15.00
C LYS A 65 -15.32 -3.32 14.42
N ASN A 66 -15.70 -3.23 13.15
CA ASN A 66 -15.97 -1.95 12.49
C ASN A 66 -17.16 -1.24 13.15
N ALA A 67 -18.24 -1.97 13.45
CA ALA A 67 -19.40 -1.42 14.14
C ALA A 67 -19.03 -0.89 15.54
N GLU A 68 -18.21 -1.59 16.31
CA GLU A 68 -17.71 -1.09 17.60
C GLU A 68 -16.83 0.15 17.45
N TRP A 69 -15.93 0.17 16.48
CA TRP A 69 -15.07 1.32 16.21
C TRP A 69 -15.88 2.57 15.84
N THR A 70 -16.86 2.44 14.93
CA THR A 70 -17.70 3.56 14.47
C THR A 70 -18.60 4.17 15.56
N LYS A 71 -18.85 3.44 16.65
CA LYS A 71 -19.62 3.97 17.79
C LYS A 71 -18.86 5.01 18.63
N GLY A 72 -17.58 5.25 18.34
CA GLY A 72 -16.80 6.33 18.95
C GLY A 72 -16.60 6.18 20.46
N ALA A 73 -16.72 4.97 21.00
CA ALA A 73 -16.46 4.73 22.42
C ALA A 73 -15.00 5.08 22.73
N ARG A 74 -14.75 5.73 23.87
CA ARG A 74 -13.39 6.12 24.30
C ARG A 74 -12.44 4.92 24.46
N THR A 75 -12.98 3.72 24.61
CA THR A 75 -12.26 2.45 24.74
C THR A 75 -12.19 1.66 23.43
N ALA A 76 -12.73 2.18 22.33
CA ALA A 76 -12.67 1.51 21.04
C ALA A 76 -11.21 1.44 20.58
N LYS A 77 -10.78 0.24 20.19
CA LYS A 77 -9.44 0.04 19.63
C LYS A 77 -9.45 0.39 18.15
N PRO A 78 -8.50 1.19 17.65
CA PRO A 78 -8.37 1.46 16.22
C PRO A 78 -8.22 0.15 15.47
N MET A 79 -8.88 0.08 14.30
CA MET A 79 -8.77 -1.06 13.42
C MET A 79 -7.30 -1.30 13.06
N GLU A 80 -6.81 -2.51 13.32
CA GLU A 80 -5.46 -2.90 12.93
C GLU A 80 -5.35 -2.91 11.40
N ALA A 81 -4.25 -2.35 10.88
CA ALA A 81 -3.99 -2.35 9.45
C ALA A 81 -3.93 -3.80 8.94
N ARG A 82 -4.57 -4.06 7.79
CA ARG A 82 -4.53 -5.39 7.18
C ARG A 82 -3.07 -5.71 6.80
N PRO A 83 -2.59 -6.93 7.07
CA PRO A 83 -1.26 -7.32 6.62
C PRO A 83 -1.23 -7.28 5.09
N ILE A 84 -0.13 -6.74 4.55
CA ILE A 84 0.12 -6.76 3.11
C ILE A 84 0.61 -8.15 2.79
N ILE A 85 -0.14 -8.85 1.94
CA ILE A 85 0.31 -10.10 1.35
C ILE A 85 1.27 -9.67 0.25
N SER A 86 2.57 -9.77 0.51
CA SER A 86 3.65 -9.37 -0.40
C SER A 86 3.82 -10.30 -1.62
N ASP A 87 2.79 -11.08 -1.95
CA ASP A 87 2.78 -11.93 -3.13
C ASP A 87 2.56 -11.03 -4.35
N ILE A 88 3.64 -10.40 -4.82
CA ILE A 88 3.67 -9.67 -6.08
C ILE A 88 3.23 -10.66 -7.16
N PRO A 89 2.07 -10.46 -7.83
CA PRO A 89 1.63 -11.34 -8.89
C PRO A 89 2.73 -11.42 -9.95
N LYS A 90 3.12 -12.65 -10.35
CA LYS A 90 4.13 -12.87 -11.40
C LYS A 90 3.78 -12.13 -12.71
N SER A 91 2.51 -11.80 -12.93
CA SER A 91 2.03 -11.00 -14.06
C SER A 91 2.54 -9.56 -14.11
N ILE A 92 3.04 -9.01 -13.00
CA ILE A 92 3.64 -7.66 -12.95
C ILE A 92 5.09 -7.70 -13.47
N MET A 93 5.73 -8.87 -13.56
CA MET A 93 7.12 -9.01 -14.00
C MET A 93 7.20 -9.25 -15.51
N ARG A 94 6.90 -8.23 -16.32
CA ARG A 94 6.98 -8.32 -17.80
C ARG A 94 8.40 -8.57 -18.34
N ASN A 95 9.45 -8.35 -17.53
CA ASN A 95 10.82 -8.70 -17.90
C ASN A 95 11.62 -9.23 -16.68
N PRO A 96 11.66 -10.55 -16.46
CA PRO A 96 12.41 -11.13 -15.33
C PRO A 96 13.93 -11.19 -15.56
N HIS A 97 14.43 -10.86 -16.76
CA HIS A 97 15.83 -10.99 -17.16
C HIS A 97 16.56 -9.65 -17.38
N SER A 98 15.96 -8.50 -17.07
CA SER A 98 16.68 -7.22 -17.07
C SER A 98 17.55 -7.08 -15.81
N ASP A 99 18.68 -6.38 -15.91
CA ASP A 99 19.55 -6.08 -14.75
C ASP A 99 18.78 -5.40 -13.60
N ASP A 100 17.78 -4.58 -13.95
CA ASP A 100 16.91 -3.88 -13.00
C ASP A 100 15.84 -4.78 -12.35
N ALA A 101 15.66 -6.03 -12.80
CA ALA A 101 14.55 -6.88 -12.35
C ALA A 101 14.68 -7.32 -10.89
N GLU A 102 15.91 -7.57 -10.42
CA GLU A 102 16.18 -7.95 -9.04
C GLU A 102 16.03 -6.77 -8.09
N GLU A 103 16.55 -5.60 -8.48
CA GLU A 103 16.39 -4.37 -7.71
C GLU A 103 14.91 -3.99 -7.61
N PHE A 104 14.16 -4.11 -8.70
CA PHE A 104 12.72 -3.88 -8.72
C PHE A 104 11.98 -4.79 -7.74
N LYS A 105 12.28 -6.11 -7.72
CA LYS A 105 11.68 -7.06 -6.77
C LYS A 105 11.92 -6.63 -5.33
N LYS A 106 13.15 -6.23 -5.02
CA LYS A 106 13.54 -5.81 -3.67
C LYS A 106 12.82 -4.52 -3.26
N LEU A 107 12.70 -3.56 -4.18
CA LEU A 107 12.06 -2.26 -3.90
C LEU A 107 10.53 -2.36 -3.77
N ILE A 108 9.89 -3.32 -4.44
CA ILE A 108 8.45 -3.57 -4.31
C ILE A 108 8.11 -4.46 -3.12
N ALA A 109 9.01 -5.36 -2.71
CA ALA A 109 8.81 -6.21 -1.55
C ALA A 109 8.89 -5.40 -0.25
N GLU A 110 7.76 -4.84 0.16
CA GLU A 110 7.62 -4.03 1.36
C GLU A 110 7.02 -4.84 2.51
N THR A 111 7.57 -4.67 3.72
CA THR A 111 7.02 -5.28 4.92
C THR A 111 5.82 -4.50 5.48
N SER A 112 4.96 -5.16 6.26
CA SER A 112 3.80 -4.50 6.87
C SER A 112 4.17 -3.33 7.81
N ALA A 113 5.36 -3.36 8.42
CA ALA A 113 5.83 -2.29 9.29
C ALA A 113 6.29 -1.07 8.50
N GLU A 114 7.12 -1.29 7.47
CA GLU A 114 7.57 -0.24 6.55
C GLU A 114 6.40 0.45 5.88
N HIS A 115 5.41 -0.31 5.41
CA HIS A 115 4.24 0.28 4.77
C HIS A 115 3.42 1.15 5.71
N LYS A 116 3.29 0.73 6.99
CA LYS A 116 2.62 1.55 7.99
C LYS A 116 3.35 2.88 8.17
N GLU A 117 4.68 2.85 8.25
CA GLU A 117 5.50 4.06 8.38
C GLU A 117 5.40 4.96 7.15
N LYS A 118 5.54 4.40 5.93
CA LYS A 118 5.34 5.14 4.68
C LYS A 118 3.95 5.73 4.57
N THR A 119 2.91 5.01 5.01
CA THR A 119 1.53 5.49 5.02
C THR A 119 1.37 6.67 5.96
N VAL A 120 1.91 6.60 7.18
CA VAL A 120 1.88 7.73 8.12
C VAL A 120 2.61 8.94 7.55
N LYS A 121 3.79 8.73 6.94
CA LYS A 121 4.56 9.79 6.30
C LYS A 121 3.79 10.43 5.14
N LEU A 122 3.16 9.61 4.30
CA LEU A 122 2.31 10.09 3.20
C LEU A 122 1.14 10.93 3.71
N LEU A 123 0.37 10.41 4.66
CA LEU A 123 -0.81 11.10 5.18
C LEU A 123 -0.41 12.46 5.79
N ASN A 124 0.70 12.49 6.54
CA ASN A 124 1.25 13.73 7.08
C ASN A 124 1.67 14.70 5.97
N ALA A 125 2.27 14.21 4.87
CA ALA A 125 2.68 15.05 3.75
C ALA A 125 1.51 15.57 2.90
N MET A 126 0.40 14.82 2.84
CA MET A 126 -0.83 15.17 2.11
C MET A 126 -1.72 16.15 2.89
N PHE A 127 -1.98 15.88 4.17
CA PHE A 127 -2.93 16.68 4.95
C PHE A 127 -2.32 17.95 5.55
N ASN A 128 -1.01 17.97 5.79
CA ASN A 128 -0.34 19.15 6.30
C ASN A 128 0.23 19.97 5.13
N GLU A 129 -0.56 20.90 4.61
CA GLU A 129 -0.17 21.73 3.46
C GLU A 129 0.77 22.91 3.80
N ASP A 130 1.34 22.96 5.00
CA ASP A 130 2.23 24.05 5.41
C ASP A 130 3.43 24.24 4.48
N ILE A 131 3.62 25.47 4.01
CA ILE A 131 4.71 25.87 3.09
C ILE A 131 6.08 25.71 3.77
N THR A 132 6.13 25.79 5.10
CA THR A 132 7.33 25.74 5.95
C THR A 132 7.93 24.34 6.07
N ARG A 133 7.17 23.28 5.75
CA ARG A 133 7.66 21.91 5.89
C ARG A 133 8.79 21.62 4.90
N LYS A 134 9.75 20.80 5.32
CA LYS A 134 10.92 20.44 4.51
C LYS A 134 10.64 19.33 3.50
N GLU A 135 9.54 18.60 3.67
CA GLU A 135 9.19 17.44 2.84
C GLU A 135 8.13 17.77 1.78
N ALA A 136 8.15 17.03 0.67
CA ALA A 136 7.18 17.08 -0.41
C ALA A 136 6.96 15.68 -0.99
N MET A 137 5.76 15.44 -1.53
CA MET A 137 5.42 14.16 -2.17
C MET A 137 5.73 14.21 -3.66
N LEU A 138 6.48 13.23 -4.15
CA LEU A 138 6.63 12.94 -5.56
C LEU A 138 5.78 11.71 -5.88
N LEU A 139 4.70 11.91 -6.64
CA LEU A 139 3.90 10.82 -7.17
C LEU A 139 4.30 10.59 -8.63
N PHE A 140 4.71 9.36 -8.94
CA PHE A 140 5.13 8.97 -10.28
C PHE A 140 4.15 7.94 -10.85
N LYS A 141 3.54 8.29 -11.97
CA LYS A 141 2.62 7.43 -12.71
C LYS A 141 3.29 6.91 -13.97
N ASN A 142 3.35 5.59 -14.07
CA ASN A 142 3.91 4.88 -15.20
C ASN A 142 2.79 4.38 -16.10
N ASN A 143 2.52 5.08 -17.20
CA ASN A 143 1.59 4.60 -18.22
C ASN A 143 2.27 3.68 -19.25
N SER A 144 3.59 3.48 -19.15
CA SER A 144 4.33 2.64 -20.07
C SER A 144 4.07 1.16 -19.84
N ASP A 145 4.42 0.36 -20.84
CA ASP A 145 4.30 -1.09 -20.85
C ASP A 145 5.39 -1.81 -20.02
N CYS A 146 6.38 -1.08 -19.51
CA CYS A 146 7.56 -1.61 -18.84
C CYS A 146 7.60 -1.26 -17.36
N ASN A 147 8.27 -2.09 -16.56
CA ASN A 147 8.58 -1.74 -15.17
C ASN A 147 9.71 -0.71 -15.14
N ILE A 148 9.60 0.26 -14.25
CA ILE A 148 10.50 1.41 -14.19
C ILE A 148 11.12 1.48 -12.80
N ILE A 149 12.44 1.72 -12.74
CA ILE A 149 13.13 2.18 -11.53
C ILE A 149 13.49 3.65 -11.71
N LEU A 150 12.83 4.51 -10.96
CA LEU A 150 13.12 5.93 -10.93
C LEU A 150 14.21 6.21 -9.90
N ARG A 151 15.36 6.70 -10.35
CA ARG A 151 16.48 7.16 -9.53
C ARG A 151 16.36 8.67 -9.37
N ILE A 152 16.29 9.13 -8.14
CA ILE A 152 16.09 10.52 -7.77
C ILE A 152 17.37 10.99 -7.09
N GLU A 153 18.14 11.81 -7.80
CA GLU A 153 19.47 12.22 -7.38
C GLU A 153 19.48 13.71 -7.03
N GLY A 154 19.86 14.05 -5.81
CA GLY A 154 20.00 15.43 -5.39
C GLY A 154 20.87 15.51 -4.14
N LYS A 155 20.39 16.17 -3.09
CA LYS A 155 21.05 16.14 -1.78
C LYS A 155 21.05 14.72 -1.18
N ASP A 156 19.91 14.06 -1.31
CA ASP A 156 19.67 12.69 -0.88
C ASP A 156 19.41 11.84 -2.14
N TYR A 157 19.71 10.54 -2.07
CA TYR A 157 19.52 9.59 -3.16
C TYR A 157 18.36 8.66 -2.85
N TYR A 158 17.41 8.52 -3.79
CA TYR A 158 16.25 7.65 -3.62
C TYR A 158 16.00 6.79 -4.87
N ASN A 159 15.58 5.55 -4.65
CA ASN A 159 15.09 4.66 -5.71
C ASN A 159 13.60 4.38 -5.49
N LEU A 160 12.81 4.53 -6.54
CA LEU A 160 11.39 4.25 -6.54
C LEU A 160 11.06 3.27 -7.66
N ALA A 161 10.62 2.07 -7.31
CA ALA A 161 10.14 1.08 -8.27
C ALA A 161 8.67 1.36 -8.62
N VAL A 162 8.36 1.46 -9.90
CA VAL A 162 7.00 1.72 -10.41
C VAL A 162 6.64 0.66 -11.45
N PRO A 163 5.62 -0.17 -11.19
CA PRO A 163 5.21 -1.21 -12.14
C PRO A 163 4.61 -0.61 -13.41
N ALA A 164 4.61 -1.39 -14.50
CA ALA A 164 3.91 -1.06 -15.74
C ALA A 164 2.42 -0.75 -15.48
N HIS A 165 1.91 0.31 -16.10
CA HIS A 165 0.55 0.83 -15.89
C HIS A 165 0.16 1.12 -14.43
N GLY A 166 1.16 1.27 -13.55
CA GLY A 166 0.96 1.52 -12.14
C GLY A 166 1.46 2.90 -11.72
N GLU A 167 1.38 3.13 -10.42
CA GLU A 167 1.87 4.36 -9.80
C GLU A 167 2.54 4.02 -8.48
N ASN A 168 3.51 4.85 -8.10
CA ASN A 168 4.12 4.80 -6.79
C ASN A 168 4.51 6.21 -6.35
N PHE A 169 4.64 6.41 -5.05
CA PHE A 169 4.98 7.70 -4.48
C PHE A 169 6.15 7.59 -3.52
N ILE A 170 6.82 8.72 -3.32
CA ILE A 170 7.86 8.86 -2.31
C ILE A 170 7.78 10.24 -1.67
N VAL A 171 8.03 10.30 -0.36
CA VAL A 171 8.12 11.56 0.38
C VAL A 171 9.59 11.92 0.58
N ILE A 172 10.02 12.98 -0.09
CA ILE A 172 11.41 13.45 -0.16
C ILE A 172 11.52 14.89 0.33
N ASN A 173 12.74 15.33 0.64
CA ASN A 173 12.98 16.71 1.00
C ASN A 173 12.77 17.65 -0.21
N LYS A 174 12.42 18.91 0.07
CA LYS A 174 12.34 19.97 -0.95
C LYS A 174 13.74 20.33 -1.41
N GLY A 175 13.90 20.49 -2.72
CA GLY A 175 15.20 20.78 -3.32
C GLY A 175 15.22 20.55 -4.83
N SER A 176 16.40 20.71 -5.41
CA SER A 176 16.66 20.43 -6.82
C SER A 176 17.12 18.99 -6.98
N TYR A 177 16.44 18.23 -7.85
CA TYR A 177 16.70 16.83 -8.10
C TYR A 177 16.82 16.55 -9.59
N THR A 178 17.65 15.58 -9.94
CA THR A 178 17.72 14.97 -11.27
C THR A 178 17.00 13.63 -11.19
N LEU A 179 15.94 13.50 -11.97
CA LEU A 179 15.19 12.26 -12.17
C LEU A 179 15.83 11.49 -13.32
N ASN A 180 16.31 10.28 -13.05
CA ASN A 180 16.92 9.40 -14.02
C ASN A 180 16.19 8.06 -14.04
N SER A 181 15.88 7.54 -15.22
CA SER A 181 15.24 6.23 -15.34
C SER A 181 15.44 5.62 -16.72
N ASN A 182 15.31 4.30 -16.80
CA ASN A 182 15.21 3.57 -18.05
C ASN A 182 13.72 3.23 -18.31
N ILE A 183 13.13 3.80 -19.37
CA ILE A 183 11.76 3.51 -19.79
C ILE A 183 11.82 2.74 -21.09
N CYS A 184 11.49 1.44 -21.03
CA CYS A 184 11.47 0.56 -22.19
C CYS A 184 12.73 0.69 -23.08
N ASP A 185 13.91 0.55 -22.46
CA ASP A 185 15.24 0.64 -23.08
C ASP A 185 15.69 2.04 -23.54
N MET A 186 14.93 3.09 -23.20
CA MET A 186 15.33 4.48 -23.42
C MET A 186 15.63 5.21 -22.12
N LYS A 187 16.74 5.95 -22.09
CA LYS A 187 17.12 6.78 -20.93
C LYS A 187 16.28 8.05 -20.87
N TYR A 188 15.66 8.28 -19.72
CA TYR A 188 15.00 9.51 -19.37
C TYR A 188 15.78 10.22 -18.28
N ILE A 189 16.06 11.51 -18.53
CA ILE A 189 16.73 12.39 -17.58
C ILE A 189 15.94 13.70 -17.54
N SER A 190 15.53 14.14 -16.36
CA SER A 190 14.88 15.43 -16.16
C SER A 190 15.34 16.07 -14.87
N GLN A 191 15.74 17.35 -14.92
CA GLN A 191 15.95 18.15 -13.73
C GLN A 191 14.61 18.74 -13.25
N LYS A 192 14.33 18.66 -11.95
CA LYS A 192 13.10 19.15 -11.32
C LYS A 192 13.40 19.83 -9.99
N ASP A 193 12.87 21.04 -9.82
CA ASP A 193 12.87 21.75 -8.54
C ASP A 193 11.58 21.45 -7.76
N ILE A 194 11.70 20.67 -6.70
CA ILE A 194 10.59 20.17 -5.89
C ILE A 194 10.38 21.12 -4.72
N LYS A 195 9.58 22.16 -4.92
CA LYS A 195 9.17 23.12 -3.87
C LYS A 195 7.86 22.73 -3.20
N LYS A 196 7.02 21.97 -3.91
CA LYS A 196 5.71 21.47 -3.50
C LYS A 196 5.59 20.02 -3.97
N SER A 197 4.57 19.31 -3.50
CA SER A 197 4.25 17.98 -4.03
C SER A 197 3.99 18.05 -5.52
N ILE A 198 4.57 17.13 -6.30
CA ILE A 198 4.46 17.10 -7.76
C ILE A 198 4.02 15.72 -8.24
N PHE A 199 3.37 15.74 -9.40
CA PHE A 199 2.94 14.55 -10.12
C PHE A 199 3.71 14.46 -11.43
N VAL A 200 4.37 13.32 -11.66
CA VAL A 200 5.11 13.04 -12.89
C VAL A 200 4.45 11.86 -13.57
N THR A 201 4.06 12.04 -14.82
CA THR A 201 3.53 10.96 -15.65
C THR A 201 4.49 10.69 -16.79
N ILE A 202 4.78 9.41 -17.03
CA ILE A 202 5.56 8.97 -18.18
C ILE A 202 4.71 8.04 -19.03
N ASP A 203 4.80 8.23 -20.35
CA ASP A 203 4.15 7.38 -21.34
C ASP A 203 5.19 6.56 -22.10
N ASN A 204 4.73 5.61 -22.93
CA ASN A 204 5.60 4.85 -23.80
C ASN A 204 6.44 5.77 -24.69
N PRO A 205 7.74 5.47 -24.86
CA PRO A 205 8.58 6.21 -25.77
C PRO A 205 8.04 6.07 -27.18
N ARG A 206 7.77 7.19 -27.83
CA ARG A 206 7.46 7.17 -29.26
C ARG A 206 8.77 7.07 -30.04
N PRO A 207 8.87 6.21 -31.07
CA PRO A 207 9.95 6.34 -32.02
C PRO A 207 9.90 7.76 -32.61
N PRO A 208 11.06 8.38 -32.89
CA PRO A 208 11.09 9.71 -33.47
C PRO A 208 10.30 9.67 -34.79
N GLU A 209 9.17 10.39 -34.82
CA GLU A 209 8.40 10.59 -36.04
C GLU A 209 9.36 11.24 -37.06
N SER A 210 9.65 10.53 -38.15
CA SER A 210 10.29 11.12 -39.31
C SER A 210 9.48 12.35 -39.70
N GLU A 211 10.11 13.51 -39.73
CA GLU A 211 9.55 14.81 -40.07
C GLU A 211 8.45 14.72 -41.13
N ALA A 212 7.19 14.86 -40.71
CA ALA A 212 6.09 15.05 -41.63
C ALA A 212 6.29 16.41 -42.32
N LYS A 213 6.69 16.37 -43.60
CA LYS A 213 6.78 17.54 -44.48
C LYS A 213 5.49 18.37 -44.40
N PRO A 214 5.56 19.71 -44.28
CA PRO A 214 4.37 20.54 -44.34
C PRO A 214 3.81 20.51 -45.76
N SER A 215 2.61 19.96 -45.91
CA SER A 215 1.82 20.04 -47.14
C SER A 215 1.39 21.49 -47.39
N LYS A 216 1.97 22.11 -48.41
CA LYS A 216 1.45 23.34 -49.03
C LYS A 216 0.08 23.05 -49.67
N LYS A 217 -0.95 23.78 -49.21
CA LYS A 217 -2.28 24.08 -49.81
C LYS A 217 -3.09 24.64 -48.62
N ASP A 218 -3.49 25.90 -48.51
CA ASP A 218 -4.06 26.82 -49.49
C ASP A 218 -3.79 28.28 -49.08
N ALA A 219 -3.27 29.09 -49.98
CA ALA A 219 -3.29 30.54 -49.85
C ALA A 219 -3.16 31.19 -51.24
N ALA A 220 -4.28 31.21 -51.99
CA ALA A 220 -4.40 32.04 -53.18
C ALA A 220 -5.87 32.38 -53.47
N LYS A 221 -6.38 33.45 -52.86
CA LYS A 221 -7.21 34.52 -53.48
C LYS A 221 -7.96 35.29 -52.40
N VAL A 222 -7.56 36.52 -52.13
CA VAL A 222 -8.35 37.74 -52.42
C VAL A 222 -7.35 38.89 -52.59
N LYS A 223 -7.29 39.47 -53.79
CA LYS A 223 -6.69 40.78 -54.09
C LYS A 223 -7.80 41.63 -54.72
N GLU A 224 -7.99 42.84 -54.19
CA GLU A 224 -8.24 44.14 -54.84
C GLU A 224 -8.95 45.08 -53.83
N SER A 225 -8.67 46.38 -53.68
CA SER A 225 -7.90 47.38 -54.47
C SER A 225 -7.75 48.70 -53.63
N PRO A 226 -7.48 49.93 -54.15
CA PRO A 226 -6.19 50.64 -53.97
C PRO A 226 -6.29 52.11 -53.47
N LYS A 227 -5.16 52.75 -53.11
CA LYS A 227 -4.69 54.05 -53.70
C LYS A 227 -3.53 54.70 -52.94
N LYS A 228 -2.58 55.20 -53.73
CA LYS A 228 -1.42 56.05 -53.40
C LYS A 228 -1.84 57.47 -53.01
N ARG A 229 -1.12 58.09 -52.06
CA ARG A 229 -0.79 59.54 -52.08
C ARG A 229 0.51 59.82 -51.31
N LYS A 230 1.64 59.79 -52.03
CA LYS A 230 2.65 60.86 -52.18
C LYS A 230 2.83 61.80 -50.97
N THR A 231 4.02 61.76 -50.38
CA THR A 231 4.69 62.95 -49.84
C THR A 231 6.09 63.00 -50.45
N LYS A 232 6.38 64.08 -51.18
CA LYS A 232 7.69 64.38 -51.77
C LYS A 232 8.28 65.53 -50.94
N LYS A 233 9.57 65.45 -50.65
CA LYS A 233 10.43 66.63 -50.65
C LYS A 233 11.33 66.47 -51.88
#